data_AF-A0A920U9B8-F1
#
_entry.id   AF-A0A920U9B8-F1
#
_cell.length_a   1.000
_cell.length_b   1.000
_cell.length_c   1.000
_cell.angle_alpha   90.00
_cell.angle_beta   90.00
_cell.angle_gamma   90.00
#
_symmetry.space_group_name_H-M   'P 1'
#
loop_
_entity.id
_entity.type
_entity.pdbx_description
1 polymer ?
#
loop_
_entity_poly.entity_id
_entity_poly.type
_entity_poly.pdbx_seq_one_letter_code
_entity_poly.pdbx_strand_id
1 'polypeptide(L)'
;MGVPLAVMTYYNIAYRMGLERFAESLMAAGVSGCILPDLPLEEAGPWLDVAAVAGVEPILLAAPTAPEERLPRICERSRGFCVRGWPFGSDRRRSELGAVPWRLPPV
;
A
#
# COMPACT_ATOMS: atom_id res chain seq x y z
N MET A 1 15.04 -17.18 6.58
CA MET A 1 13.67 -16.87 6.12
C MET A 1 13.13 -15.77 7.01
N GLY A 2 13.22 -14.51 6.58
CA GLY A 2 12.72 -13.35 7.33
C GLY A 2 11.24 -13.11 7.06
N VAL A 3 10.53 -12.56 8.04
CA VAL A 3 9.13 -12.12 7.87
C VAL A 3 9.16 -10.75 7.17
N PRO A 4 8.44 -10.54 6.05
CA PRO A 4 8.37 -9.23 5.40
C PRO A 4 7.70 -8.21 6.34
N LEU A 5 8.31 -7.03 6.47
CA LEU A 5 7.81 -5.96 7.33
C LEU A 5 7.19 -4.85 6.47
N ALA A 6 6.00 -4.41 6.85
CA ALA A 6 5.34 -3.26 6.25
C ALA A 6 5.01 -2.21 7.31
N VAL A 7 5.11 -0.93 6.95
CA VAL A 7 4.79 0.20 7.82
C VAL A 7 3.62 0.99 7.22
N MET A 8 2.75 1.51 8.09
CA MET A 8 1.73 2.47 7.71
C MET A 8 2.03 3.82 8.37
N THR A 9 2.05 4.89 7.58
CA THR A 9 2.30 6.26 8.08
C THR A 9 1.67 7.29 7.14
N TYR A 10 1.70 8.57 7.50
CA TYR A 10 1.14 9.65 6.70
C TYR A 10 2.13 10.16 5.63
N TYR A 11 1.63 10.50 4.45
CA TYR A 11 2.39 11.05 3.34
C TYR A 11 3.14 12.32 3.72
N ASN A 12 2.56 13.16 4.59
CA ASN A 12 3.24 14.37 5.09
C ASN A 12 4.61 14.09 5.73
N ILE A 13 4.79 12.94 6.39
CA ILE A 13 6.09 12.55 6.98
C ILE A 13 7.11 12.25 5.87
N ALA A 14 6.71 11.46 4.88
CA ALA A 14 7.54 11.12 3.72
C ALA A 14 7.90 12.39 2.92
N TYR A 15 6.91 13.25 2.66
CA TYR A 15 7.08 14.49 1.91
C TYR A 15 8.05 15.46 2.59
N ARG A 16 7.90 15.69 3.91
CA ARG A 16 8.81 16.58 4.67
C ARG A 16 10.22 16.04 4.81
N MET A 17 10.38 14.71 4.79
CA MET A 17 11.68 14.06 4.89
C MET A 17 12.44 14.05 3.55
N GLY A 18 11.73 14.20 2.44
CA GLY A 18 12.19 13.84 1.10
C GLY A 18 11.90 12.37 0.83
N LEU A 19 11.27 12.07 -0.32
CA LEU A 19 10.77 10.73 -0.63
C LEU A 19 11.91 9.72 -0.75
N GLU A 20 13.04 10.12 -1.34
CA GLU A 20 14.22 9.27 -1.52
C GLU A 20 14.81 8.86 -0.18
N ARG A 21 15.05 9.84 0.69
CA ARG A 21 15.58 9.61 2.04
C ARG A 21 14.62 8.77 2.88
N PHE A 22 13.32 8.99 2.74
CA PHE A 22 12.30 8.19 3.40
C PHE A 22 12.36 6.73 2.95
N ALA A 23 12.42 6.46 1.64
CA ALA A 23 12.51 5.11 1.10
C ALA A 23 13.81 4.39 1.52
N GLU A 24 14.95 5.08 1.48
CA GLU A 24 16.23 4.55 1.98
C GLU A 24 16.16 4.17 3.47
N SER A 25 15.48 5.00 4.28
CA SER A 25 15.32 4.75 5.71
C SER A 25 14.46 3.53 6.01
N LEU A 26 13.42 3.29 5.18
CA LEU A 26 12.61 2.06 5.28
C LEU A 26 13.47 0.82 4.99
N MET A 27 14.25 0.85 3.92
CA MET A 27 15.14 -0.27 3.56
C MET A 27 16.21 -0.51 4.63
N ALA A 28 16.82 0.54 5.16
CA ALA A 28 17.79 0.45 6.25
C ALA A 28 17.18 -0.16 7.54
N ALA A 29 15.88 0.03 7.77
CA ALA A 29 15.14 -0.56 8.86
C ALA A 29 14.64 -1.99 8.60
N GLY A 30 14.92 -2.56 7.41
CA GLY A 30 14.44 -3.88 7.00
C GLY A 30 12.95 -3.91 6.66
N VAL A 31 12.35 -2.75 6.36
CA VAL A 31 10.96 -2.62 5.93
C VAL A 31 10.89 -2.78 4.42
N SER A 32 10.10 -3.76 3.98
CA SER A 32 9.91 -4.10 2.57
C SER A 32 8.68 -3.43 1.94
N GLY A 33 7.76 -2.87 2.73
CA GLY A 33 6.55 -2.23 2.20
C GLY A 33 6.04 -1.04 3.00
N CYS A 34 5.29 -0.14 2.34
CA CYS A 34 4.79 1.08 2.94
C CYS A 34 3.36 1.41 2.50
N ILE A 35 2.49 1.72 3.47
CA ILE A 35 1.12 2.20 3.27
C ILE A 35 1.08 3.70 3.60
N LEU A 36 0.69 4.52 2.64
CA LEU A 36 0.43 5.96 2.81
C LEU A 36 -1.07 6.20 2.60
N PRO A 37 -1.90 6.17 3.65
CA PRO A 37 -3.36 6.09 3.53
C PRO A 37 -4.00 7.41 3.06
N ASP A 38 -3.27 8.51 3.19
CA ASP A 38 -3.64 9.85 2.77
C ASP A 38 -3.10 10.23 1.37
N LEU A 39 -2.35 9.33 0.70
CA LEU A 39 -1.83 9.54 -0.65
C LEU A 39 -2.79 8.92 -1.69
N PRO A 40 -3.59 9.72 -2.42
CA PRO A 40 -4.44 9.21 -3.47
C PRO A 40 -3.61 8.71 -4.67
N LEU A 41 -4.14 7.73 -5.41
CA LEU A 41 -3.46 7.12 -6.56
C LEU A 41 -3.06 8.16 -7.62
N GLU A 42 -3.89 9.18 -7.82
CA GLU A 42 -3.66 10.26 -8.78
C GLU A 42 -2.39 11.07 -8.47
N GLU A 43 -2.02 11.16 -7.19
CA GLU A 43 -0.85 11.91 -6.71
C GLU A 43 0.32 10.99 -6.34
N ALA A 44 0.13 9.67 -6.41
CA ALA A 44 1.12 8.70 -5.93
C ALA A 44 2.35 8.58 -6.84
N GLY A 45 2.32 9.08 -8.07
CA GLY A 45 3.39 8.92 -9.07
C GLY A 45 4.82 9.13 -8.53
N PRO A 46 5.14 10.29 -7.94
CA PRO A 46 6.46 10.57 -7.39
C PRO A 46 6.91 9.56 -6.32
N TRP A 47 5.98 9.11 -5.46
CA TRP A 47 6.26 8.09 -4.46
C TRP A 47 6.51 6.72 -5.10
N LEU A 48 5.70 6.33 -6.08
CA LEU A 48 5.84 5.05 -6.79
C LEU A 48 7.19 4.93 -7.49
N ASP A 49 7.64 6.00 -8.14
CA ASP A 49 8.94 6.03 -8.84
C ASP A 49 10.10 5.84 -7.87
N VAL A 50 10.09 6.57 -6.75
CA VAL A 50 11.14 6.49 -5.72
C VAL A 50 11.12 5.13 -5.01
N ALA A 51 9.94 4.63 -4.64
CA ALA A 51 9.78 3.34 -3.99
C ALA A 51 10.29 2.20 -4.88
N ALA A 52 10.01 2.26 -6.19
CA ALA A 52 10.50 1.28 -7.17
C ALA A 52 12.04 1.27 -7.27
N VAL A 53 12.69 2.44 -7.24
CA VAL A 53 14.16 2.54 -7.26
C VAL A 53 14.77 2.01 -5.97
N ALA A 54 14.17 2.30 -4.82
CA ALA A 54 14.66 1.87 -3.51
C ALA A 54 14.38 0.40 -3.19
N GLY A 55 13.47 -0.26 -3.92
CA GLY A 55 13.03 -1.63 -3.62
C GLY A 55 12.00 -1.70 -2.48
N VAL A 56 11.31 -0.60 -2.19
CA VAL A 56 10.19 -0.54 -1.24
C VAL A 56 8.89 -0.82 -2.00
N GLU A 57 8.04 -1.68 -1.47
CA GLU A 57 6.75 -1.99 -2.08
C GLU A 57 5.65 -1.00 -1.63
N PRO A 58 5.12 -0.15 -2.54
CA PRO A 58 4.04 0.78 -2.21
C PRO A 58 2.70 0.05 -2.17
N ILE A 59 2.07 0.06 -0.99
CA ILE A 59 0.78 -0.58 -0.75
C ILE A 59 -0.32 0.49 -0.82
N LEU A 60 -1.13 0.41 -1.88
CA LEU A 60 -2.18 1.39 -2.15
C LEU A 60 -3.52 0.93 -1.57
N LEU A 61 -4.24 1.87 -0.96
CA LEU A 61 -5.58 1.62 -0.44
C LEU A 61 -6.62 1.99 -1.50
N ALA A 62 -7.52 1.06 -1.82
CA ALA A 62 -8.70 1.34 -2.62
C ALA A 62 -9.80 1.89 -1.72
N ALA A 63 -10.32 3.07 -2.05
CA ALA A 63 -11.45 3.64 -1.33
C ALA A 63 -12.67 2.67 -1.37
N PRO A 64 -13.43 2.52 -0.26
CA PRO A 64 -14.60 1.62 -0.18
C PRO A 64 -15.64 1.88 -1.28
N THR A 65 -15.79 3.16 -1.63
CA THR A 65 -16.76 3.72 -2.57
C THR A 65 -16.24 3.79 -4.00
N ALA A 66 -15.02 3.30 -4.26
CA ALA A 66 -14.50 3.23 -5.61
C ALA A 66 -15.44 2.35 -6.45
N PRO A 67 -15.94 2.85 -7.60
CA PRO A 67 -16.68 2.03 -8.55
C PRO A 67 -15.89 0.76 -8.88
N GLU A 68 -16.57 -0.37 -9.07
CA GLU A 68 -15.96 -1.67 -9.39
C GLU A 68 -14.92 -1.56 -10.53
N GLU A 69 -15.18 -0.66 -11.48
CA GLU A 69 -14.35 -0.33 -12.65
C GLU A 69 -12.97 0.28 -12.31
N ARG A 70 -12.78 0.83 -11.10
CA ARG A 70 -11.48 1.39 -10.67
C ARG A 70 -10.55 0.36 -10.04
N LEU A 71 -11.10 -0.78 -9.59
CA LEU A 71 -10.31 -1.82 -8.93
C LEU A 71 -9.21 -2.41 -9.83
N PRO A 72 -9.45 -2.68 -11.14
CA PRO A 72 -8.39 -3.18 -12.03
C PRO A 72 -7.21 -2.20 -12.13
N ARG A 73 -7.49 -0.89 -12.24
CA ARG A 73 -6.43 0.15 -12.33
C ARG A 73 -5.62 0.30 -11.05
N ILE A 74 -6.27 0.10 -9.90
CA ILE A 74 -5.60 0.11 -8.60
C ILE A 74 -4.73 -1.14 -8.48
N CYS A 75 -5.23 -2.31 -8.87
CA CYS A 75 -4.46 -3.55 -8.85
C CYS A 75 -3.28 -3.54 -9.82
N GLU A 76 -3.41 -2.98 -11.02
CA GLU A 76 -2.29 -2.87 -11.97
C GLU A 76 -1.15 -1.98 -11.47
N ARG A 77 -1.47 -0.97 -10.66
CA ARG A 77 -0.50 -0.01 -10.13
C ARG A 77 -0.01 -0.34 -8.73
N SER A 78 -0.73 -1.21 -8.02
CA SER A 78 -0.32 -1.73 -6.72
C SER A 78 0.66 -2.87 -6.94
N ARG A 79 1.80 -2.82 -6.27
CA ARG A 79 2.68 -3.98 -6.15
C ARG A 79 2.44 -4.56 -4.75
N GLY A 80 2.12 -5.84 -4.66
CA GLY A 80 2.02 -6.58 -3.38
C GLY A 80 0.64 -6.59 -2.71
N PHE A 81 0.01 -5.44 -2.45
CA PHE A 81 -1.22 -5.39 -1.64
C PHE A 81 -2.23 -4.37 -2.16
N CYS A 82 -3.50 -4.77 -2.25
CA CYS A 82 -4.65 -3.90 -2.54
C CYS A 82 -5.71 -4.15 -1.47
N VAL A 83 -6.06 -3.11 -0.70
CA VAL A 83 -7.02 -3.21 0.41
C VAL A 83 -8.23 -2.35 0.10
N ARG A 84 -9.42 -2.96 0.05
CA ARG A 84 -10.69 -2.23 0.05
C ARG A 84 -10.95 -1.73 1.47
N GLY A 85 -11.01 -0.41 1.65
CA GLY A 85 -11.43 0.17 2.93
C GLY A 85 -12.86 -0.29 3.28
N TRP A 86 -13.12 -0.58 4.56
CA TRP A 86 -14.46 -0.87 5.06
C TRP A 86 -15.30 0.41 5.10
N PRO A 87 -16.59 0.40 4.71
CA PRO A 87 -17.46 1.54 4.96
C PRO A 87 -17.71 1.65 6.46
N PHE A 88 -17.35 2.79 7.04
CA PHE A 88 -17.58 3.14 8.44
C PHE A 88 -19.01 2.76 8.90
N GLY A 89 -19.11 1.88 9.89
CA GLY A 89 -20.36 1.50 10.55
C GLY A 89 -21.05 0.25 9.99
N SER A 90 -20.76 -0.93 10.57
CA SER A 90 -21.74 -2.01 10.77
C SER A 90 -21.12 -3.15 11.57
N ASP A 91 -21.69 -3.39 12.75
CA ASP A 91 -21.47 -4.55 13.59
C ASP A 91 -21.85 -5.83 12.81
N ARG A 92 -20.87 -6.52 12.20
CA ARG A 92 -21.06 -7.87 11.67
C ARG A 92 -19.84 -8.73 11.97
N ARG A 93 -20.08 -9.84 12.66
CA ARG A 93 -19.05 -10.75 13.20
C ARG A 93 -18.16 -11.34 12.10
N ARG A 94 -16.89 -11.54 12.47
CA ARG A 94 -15.69 -12.03 11.74
C ARG A 94 -15.87 -13.30 10.86
N SER A 95 -17.03 -13.95 10.79
CA SER A 95 -17.16 -15.29 10.20
C SER A 95 -17.47 -15.36 8.70
N GLU A 96 -17.77 -14.24 8.03
CA GLU A 96 -18.26 -14.27 6.63
C GLU A 96 -17.39 -13.56 5.59
N LEU A 97 -16.27 -12.94 5.98
CA LEU A 97 -15.38 -12.28 5.03
C LEU A 97 -14.03 -12.99 5.04
N GLY A 98 -13.90 -13.93 4.11
CA GLY A 98 -12.64 -14.60 3.83
C GLY A 98 -11.56 -13.56 3.54
N ALA A 99 -10.57 -13.46 4.42
CA ALA A 99 -9.28 -12.91 4.07
C ALA A 99 -8.72 -13.81 2.97
N VAL A 100 -8.85 -13.41 1.71
CA VAL A 100 -8.25 -14.13 0.59
C VAL A 100 -6.76 -13.78 0.62
N PRO A 101 -5.85 -14.69 1.01
CA PRO A 101 -4.43 -14.46 0.88
C PRO A 101 -4.09 -14.76 -0.58
N TRP A 102 -4.05 -13.74 -1.43
CA TRP A 102 -3.61 -13.93 -2.81
C TRP A 102 -2.11 -14.19 -2.83
N ARG A 103 -1.73 -15.36 -3.35
CA ARG A 103 -0.33 -15.78 -3.56
C ARG A 103 0.25 -15.00 -4.74
N LEU A 104 1.45 -14.46 -4.55
CA LEU A 104 2.30 -13.92 -5.62
C LEU A 104 2.44 -14.95 -6.77
N PRO A 105 2.39 -14.54 -8.06
CA PRO A 105 3.03 -15.32 -9.10
C PRO A 105 4.55 -15.29 -8.89
N PRO A 106 5.28 -16.39 -9.17
CA PRO A 106 6.73 -16.41 -9.00
C PRO A 106 7.42 -15.58 -10.08
N VAL A 107 8.26 -14.66 -9.59
CA VAL A 107 9.34 -13.85 -10.24
C VAL A 107 9.01 -13.11 -11.54
#